data_AF-A0A358U6K8-F1
#
_entry.id   AF-A0A358U6K8-F1
#
_cell.length_a   1.000
_cell.length_b   1.000
_cell.length_c   1.000
_cell.angle_alpha   90.00
_cell.angle_beta   90.00
_cell.angle_gamma   90.00
#
_symmetry.space_group_name_H-M   'P 1'
#
loop_
_entity.id
_entity.type
_entity.pdbx_description
1 polymer ?
#
loop_
_entity_poly.entity_id
_entity_poly.type
_entity_poly.pdbx_seq_one_letter_code
_entity_poly.pdbx_strand_id
1 'polypeptide(L)'
;MNMDQIIAKEIKLLLTESGLSKGVVSIINSWLDSNFRIKGRYGWAQLTLMTCDCTGGFLEEGLQGAVAMELYALVADILDDIQDQDNNELPWRKVPPAQAINLATCILVLSYKALSTLSNRRHFEDVSKVLNQMGLQACDGQFQEFLNDSKEKISLEEYFEIIKKKSGGLTASACKIGAILGGAEQTLVDQFEQFGLTLGLISQIKNDFHDFLNLETKSDFVKRRKTLPFVYLLYVLNEIKAEEFKRLSSLAIIGLDQFGPKERGQLRELVVNEGTIHYCSVIHEMYKQRAMEILDGIPISEKSKKKLIQLVG
;
A
#
# COMPACT_ATOMS: atom_id res chain seq x y z
N MET A 1 13.79 -17.60 -17.35
CA MET A 1 12.65 -16.68 -17.22
C MET A 1 12.99 -15.64 -16.18
N ASN A 2 12.69 -14.36 -16.43
CA ASN A 2 12.72 -13.35 -15.36
C ASN A 2 11.60 -13.67 -14.34
N MET A 3 11.74 -13.24 -13.08
CA MET A 3 10.78 -13.46 -11.99
C MET A 3 9.34 -13.09 -12.39
N ASP A 4 9.15 -11.97 -13.09
CA ASP A 4 7.83 -11.56 -13.59
C ASP A 4 7.19 -12.60 -14.52
N GLN A 5 7.98 -13.27 -15.35
CA GLN A 5 7.47 -14.30 -16.25
C GLN A 5 7.04 -15.55 -15.46
N ILE A 6 7.70 -15.83 -14.33
CA ILE A 6 7.38 -16.97 -13.46
C ILE A 6 6.05 -16.69 -12.76
N ILE A 7 5.93 -15.52 -12.14
CA ILE A 7 4.70 -15.08 -11.47
C ILE A 7 3.52 -15.02 -12.46
N ALA A 8 3.72 -14.42 -13.64
CA ALA A 8 2.70 -14.36 -14.67
C ALA A 8 2.24 -15.75 -15.13
N LYS A 9 3.18 -16.69 -15.29
CA LYS A 9 2.86 -18.07 -15.68
C LYS A 9 2.02 -18.75 -14.61
N GLU A 10 2.36 -18.57 -13.34
CA GLU A 10 1.62 -19.17 -12.23
C GLU A 10 0.20 -18.60 -12.10
N ILE A 11 0.05 -17.27 -12.19
CA ILE A 11 -1.28 -16.64 -12.19
C ILE A 11 -2.11 -17.13 -13.39
N LYS A 12 -1.50 -17.27 -14.57
CA LYS A 12 -2.18 -17.80 -15.76
C LYS A 12 -2.64 -19.24 -15.56
N LEU A 13 -1.82 -20.08 -14.91
CA LEU A 13 -2.19 -21.46 -14.58
C LEU A 13 -3.40 -21.47 -13.62
N LEU A 14 -3.32 -20.70 -12.52
CA LEU A 14 -4.40 -20.54 -11.55
C LEU A 14 -5.71 -20.09 -12.19
N LEU A 15 -5.66 -19.12 -13.11
CA LEU A 15 -6.83 -18.65 -13.86
C LEU A 15 -7.37 -19.73 -14.80
N THR A 16 -6.51 -20.52 -15.43
CA THR A 16 -6.94 -21.60 -16.34
C THR A 16 -7.64 -22.72 -15.57
N GLU A 17 -7.16 -23.05 -14.37
CA GLU A 17 -7.72 -24.09 -13.50
C GLU A 17 -8.91 -23.63 -12.65
N SER A 18 -9.27 -22.34 -12.72
CA SER A 18 -10.35 -21.75 -11.92
C SER A 18 -11.76 -22.15 -12.38
N GLY A 19 -11.92 -22.61 -13.62
CA GLY A 19 -13.23 -22.85 -14.24
C GLY A 19 -14.01 -21.56 -14.59
N LEU A 20 -13.38 -20.39 -14.48
CA LEU A 20 -13.98 -19.10 -14.86
C LEU A 20 -14.20 -19.01 -16.37
N SER A 21 -15.18 -18.20 -16.77
CA SER A 21 -15.44 -17.94 -18.19
C SER A 21 -14.27 -17.22 -18.85
N LYS A 22 -14.07 -17.43 -20.16
CA LYS A 22 -13.01 -16.77 -20.93
C LYS A 22 -13.05 -15.24 -20.82
N GLY A 23 -14.26 -14.66 -20.73
CA GLY A 23 -14.44 -13.22 -20.57
C GLY A 23 -13.90 -12.70 -19.23
N VAL A 24 -14.22 -13.39 -18.13
CA VAL A 24 -13.71 -13.03 -16.79
C VAL A 24 -12.19 -13.16 -16.74
N VAL A 25 -11.65 -14.28 -17.24
CA VAL A 25 -10.19 -14.49 -17.31
C VAL A 25 -9.48 -13.40 -18.12
N SER A 26 -10.06 -12.99 -19.25
CA SER A 26 -9.51 -11.91 -20.08
C SER A 26 -9.46 -10.57 -19.34
N ILE A 27 -10.50 -10.23 -18.58
CA ILE A 27 -10.55 -8.98 -17.80
C ILE A 27 -9.55 -9.01 -16.64
N ILE A 28 -9.49 -10.10 -15.88
CA ILE A 28 -8.54 -10.21 -14.76
C ILE A 28 -7.09 -10.10 -15.27
N ASN A 29 -6.76 -10.75 -16.39
CA ASN A 29 -5.44 -10.60 -17.01
C ASN A 29 -5.14 -9.15 -17.41
N SER A 30 -6.10 -8.42 -17.98
CA SER A 30 -5.84 -7.01 -18.36
C SER A 30 -5.59 -6.11 -17.15
N TRP A 31 -6.18 -6.42 -15.99
CA TRP A 31 -5.95 -5.69 -14.74
C TRP A 31 -4.64 -6.06 -14.05
N LEU A 32 -4.16 -7.29 -14.25
CA LEU A 32 -2.82 -7.68 -13.80
C LEU A 32 -1.71 -7.06 -14.67
N ASP A 33 -2.06 -6.62 -15.87
CA ASP A 33 -1.13 -6.06 -16.86
C ASP A 33 -1.05 -4.53 -16.80
N SER A 34 -1.92 -3.86 -16.03
CA SER A 34 -1.80 -2.43 -15.81
C SER A 34 -0.56 -2.11 -14.98
N ASN A 35 0.37 -1.37 -15.59
CA ASN A 35 1.76 -1.09 -15.18
C ASN A 35 1.97 -0.28 -13.88
N PHE A 36 1.07 -0.34 -12.91
CA PHE A 36 1.22 0.45 -11.68
C PHE A 36 1.31 -0.46 -10.46
N ARG A 37 2.54 -0.90 -10.17
CA ARG A 37 2.91 -1.50 -8.87
C ARG A 37 4.29 -1.01 -8.47
N ILE A 38 4.51 -0.91 -7.17
CA ILE A 38 5.75 -0.47 -6.52
C ILE A 38 6.93 -1.26 -7.13
N LYS A 39 7.64 -0.66 -8.09
CA LYS A 39 8.73 -1.25 -8.89
C LYS A 39 8.39 -2.61 -9.56
N GLY A 40 7.97 -2.57 -10.83
CA GLY A 40 7.80 -3.75 -11.69
C GLY A 40 6.35 -4.24 -11.78
N ARG A 41 6.10 -5.29 -12.58
CA ARG A 41 4.73 -5.77 -12.87
C ARG A 41 4.08 -6.50 -11.69
N TYR A 42 4.88 -7.14 -10.83
CA TYR A 42 4.40 -7.93 -9.68
C TYR A 42 5.14 -7.60 -8.38
N GLY A 43 5.10 -6.33 -7.97
CA GLY A 43 5.92 -5.82 -6.86
C GLY A 43 5.70 -6.54 -5.52
N TRP A 44 4.47 -6.95 -5.20
CA TRP A 44 4.15 -7.60 -3.92
C TRP A 44 4.65 -9.04 -3.86
N ALA A 45 4.48 -9.79 -4.95
CA ALA A 45 5.03 -11.12 -5.13
C ALA A 45 6.56 -11.07 -5.14
N GLN A 46 7.17 -10.10 -5.82
CA GLN A 46 8.62 -9.93 -5.80
C GLN A 46 9.16 -9.62 -4.40
N LEU A 47 8.49 -8.75 -3.63
CA LEU A 47 8.86 -8.47 -2.23
C LEU A 47 8.76 -9.73 -1.36
N THR A 48 7.66 -10.49 -1.52
CA THR A 48 7.43 -11.75 -0.81
C THR A 48 8.52 -12.77 -1.14
N LEU A 49 8.82 -12.97 -2.43
CA LEU A 49 9.86 -13.90 -2.90
C LEU A 49 11.26 -13.44 -2.52
N MET A 50 11.53 -12.13 -2.52
CA MET A 50 12.81 -11.59 -2.07
C MET A 50 13.03 -11.91 -0.60
N THR A 51 11.99 -11.77 0.23
CA THR A 51 12.10 -12.09 1.66
C THR A 51 12.26 -13.60 1.89
N CYS A 52 11.55 -14.43 1.12
CA CYS A 52 11.73 -15.89 1.11
C CYS A 52 13.17 -16.30 0.77
N ASP A 53 13.76 -15.73 -0.29
CA ASP A 53 15.16 -15.93 -0.69
C ASP A 53 16.13 -15.48 0.41
N CYS A 54 15.84 -14.37 1.09
CA CYS A 54 16.67 -13.86 2.17
C CYS A 54 16.74 -14.79 3.38
N THR A 55 15.68 -15.58 3.63
CA THR A 55 15.62 -16.52 4.76
C THR A 55 16.06 -17.95 4.38
N GLY A 56 16.50 -18.16 3.13
CA GLY A 56 17.00 -19.45 2.65
C GLY A 56 15.95 -20.34 1.98
N GLY A 57 14.75 -19.82 1.74
CA GLY A 57 13.67 -20.53 1.05
C GLY A 57 13.90 -20.66 -0.46
N PHE A 58 13.26 -21.66 -1.05
CA PHE A 58 13.28 -21.85 -2.49
C PHE A 58 12.09 -21.16 -3.17
N LEU A 59 12.26 -20.84 -4.46
CA LEU A 59 11.23 -20.20 -5.26
C LEU A 59 9.93 -21.00 -5.24
N GLU A 60 10.03 -22.32 -5.37
CA GLU A 60 8.91 -23.26 -5.40
C GLU A 60 8.09 -23.25 -4.11
N GLU A 61 8.72 -22.91 -2.97
CA GLU A 61 8.06 -22.82 -1.66
C GLU A 61 7.38 -21.47 -1.45
N GLY A 62 7.96 -20.40 -2.02
CA GLY A 62 7.46 -19.03 -1.90
C GLY A 62 6.39 -18.65 -2.92
N LEU A 63 6.34 -19.30 -4.08
CA LEU A 63 5.62 -18.81 -5.26
C LEU A 63 4.11 -18.70 -5.05
N GLN A 64 3.47 -19.72 -4.49
CA GLN A 64 2.01 -19.74 -4.30
C GLN A 64 1.57 -18.66 -3.30
N GLY A 65 2.32 -18.48 -2.21
CA GLY A 65 2.06 -17.42 -1.24
C GLY A 65 2.33 -16.02 -1.79
N ALA A 66 3.38 -15.87 -2.63
CA ALA A 66 3.66 -14.62 -3.33
C ALA A 66 2.55 -14.25 -4.33
N VAL A 67 2.05 -15.22 -5.10
CA VAL A 67 0.89 -15.04 -5.98
C VAL A 67 -0.36 -14.67 -5.19
N ALA A 68 -0.61 -15.35 -4.07
CA ALA A 68 -1.74 -15.01 -3.19
C ALA A 68 -1.64 -13.56 -2.69
N MET A 69 -0.47 -13.14 -2.22
CA MET A 69 -0.22 -11.78 -1.75
C MET A 69 -0.43 -10.74 -2.86
N GLU A 70 0.06 -11.02 -4.07
CA GLU A 70 -0.11 -10.14 -5.24
C GLU A 70 -1.57 -9.94 -5.63
N LEU A 71 -2.34 -11.04 -5.67
CA LEU A 71 -3.76 -10.98 -5.96
C LEU A 71 -4.53 -10.26 -4.86
N TYR A 72 -4.16 -10.47 -3.59
CA TYR A 72 -4.78 -9.77 -2.46
C TYR A 72 -4.51 -8.27 -2.54
N ALA A 73 -3.27 -7.86 -2.80
CA ALA A 73 -2.92 -6.45 -2.91
C ALA A 73 -3.65 -5.77 -4.07
N LEU A 74 -3.81 -6.45 -5.22
CA LEU A 74 -4.65 -5.94 -6.32
C LEU A 74 -6.10 -5.72 -5.88
N VAL A 75 -6.66 -6.59 -5.02
CA VAL A 75 -8.01 -6.37 -4.48
C VAL A 75 -8.08 -5.12 -3.62
N ALA A 76 -7.07 -4.90 -2.77
CA ALA A 76 -6.98 -3.69 -1.97
C ALA A 76 -6.95 -2.45 -2.86
N ASP A 77 -6.09 -2.41 -3.88
CA ASP A 77 -5.99 -1.30 -4.84
C ASP A 77 -7.32 -1.05 -5.57
N ILE A 78 -7.97 -2.10 -6.10
CA ILE A 78 -9.25 -1.96 -6.81
C ILE A 78 -10.34 -1.38 -5.90
N LEU A 79 -10.45 -1.89 -4.67
CA LEU A 79 -11.51 -1.47 -3.75
C LEU A 79 -11.26 -0.06 -3.21
N ASP A 80 -9.99 0.28 -2.89
CA ASP A 80 -9.57 1.61 -2.48
C ASP A 80 -9.90 2.61 -3.59
N ASP A 81 -9.47 2.36 -4.82
CA ASP A 81 -9.76 3.25 -5.96
C ASP A 81 -11.28 3.41 -6.21
N ILE A 82 -12.07 2.35 -6.01
CA ILE A 82 -13.53 2.40 -6.12
C ILE A 82 -14.12 3.39 -5.11
N GLN A 83 -13.71 3.25 -3.85
CA GLN A 83 -14.19 4.04 -2.73
C GLN A 83 -13.71 5.49 -2.79
N ASP A 84 -12.46 5.70 -3.20
CA ASP A 84 -11.76 6.98 -3.23
C ASP A 84 -12.05 7.80 -4.48
N GLN A 85 -12.74 7.18 -5.43
CA GLN A 85 -13.15 7.74 -6.70
C GLN A 85 -12.00 8.36 -7.51
N ASP A 86 -10.82 7.77 -7.48
CA ASP A 86 -9.62 8.19 -8.21
C ASP A 86 -9.22 7.18 -9.28
N ASN A 87 -8.04 7.40 -9.85
CA ASN A 87 -7.39 6.55 -10.83
C ASN A 87 -8.33 6.13 -11.98
N ASN A 88 -9.14 7.08 -12.46
CA ASN A 88 -10.24 6.87 -13.42
C ASN A 88 -9.75 6.31 -14.77
N GLU A 89 -8.46 6.38 -15.05
CA GLU A 89 -7.76 5.81 -16.18
C GLU A 89 -7.50 4.30 -16.05
N LEU A 90 -7.45 3.76 -14.82
CA LEU A 90 -7.18 2.35 -14.57
C LEU A 90 -8.34 1.46 -15.03
N PRO A 91 -8.04 0.22 -15.50
CA PRO A 91 -9.01 -0.58 -16.21
C PRO A 91 -10.21 -1.02 -15.35
N TRP A 92 -10.03 -1.21 -14.04
CA TRP A 92 -11.15 -1.48 -13.12
C TRP A 92 -12.05 -0.26 -12.88
N ARG A 93 -11.55 0.95 -13.13
CA ARG A 93 -12.32 2.20 -13.09
C ARG A 93 -13.03 2.51 -14.42
N LYS A 94 -12.77 1.73 -15.48
CA LYS A 94 -13.45 1.82 -16.80
C LYS A 94 -14.71 0.96 -16.91
N VAL A 95 -15.01 0.14 -15.90
CA VAL A 95 -16.23 -0.69 -15.84
C VAL A 95 -17.17 -0.16 -14.76
N PRO A 96 -18.48 -0.51 -14.78
CA PRO A 96 -19.39 -0.14 -13.70
C PRO A 96 -18.90 -0.63 -12.33
N PRO A 97 -19.03 0.16 -11.25
CA PRO A 97 -18.52 -0.21 -9.92
C PRO A 97 -18.98 -1.58 -9.42
N ALA A 98 -20.24 -1.96 -9.70
CA ALA A 98 -20.76 -3.27 -9.34
C ALA A 98 -19.99 -4.43 -10.01
N GLN A 99 -19.56 -4.25 -11.27
CA GLN A 99 -18.72 -5.25 -11.96
C GLN A 99 -17.32 -5.28 -11.36
N ALA A 100 -16.76 -4.11 -11.04
CA ALA A 100 -15.44 -4.00 -10.45
C ALA A 100 -15.37 -4.69 -9.07
N ILE A 101 -16.36 -4.44 -8.21
CA ILE A 101 -16.49 -5.09 -6.90
C ILE A 101 -16.63 -6.61 -7.03
N ASN A 102 -17.45 -7.09 -7.98
CA ASN A 102 -17.63 -8.52 -8.19
C ASN A 102 -16.33 -9.19 -8.67
N LEU A 103 -15.58 -8.54 -9.57
CA LEU A 103 -14.29 -9.04 -10.03
C LEU A 103 -13.22 -8.97 -8.94
N ALA A 104 -13.18 -7.92 -8.12
CA ALA A 104 -12.30 -7.85 -6.94
C ALA A 104 -12.60 -8.99 -5.96
N THR A 105 -13.88 -9.28 -5.70
CA THR A 105 -14.30 -10.44 -4.90
C THR A 105 -13.82 -11.76 -5.51
N CYS A 106 -13.92 -11.90 -6.83
CA CYS A 106 -13.42 -13.08 -7.54
C CYS A 106 -11.90 -13.24 -7.40
N ILE A 107 -11.14 -12.14 -7.55
CA ILE A 107 -9.68 -12.12 -7.38
C ILE A 107 -9.29 -12.46 -5.94
N LEU A 108 -10.06 -12.01 -4.94
CA LEU A 108 -9.85 -12.37 -3.53
C LEU A 108 -9.99 -13.89 -3.34
N VAL A 109 -11.02 -14.50 -3.92
CA VAL A 109 -11.18 -15.97 -3.88
C VAL A 109 -10.02 -16.67 -4.60
N LEU A 110 -9.51 -16.11 -5.72
CA LEU A 110 -8.33 -16.63 -6.41
C LEU A 110 -7.06 -16.54 -5.55
N SER A 111 -6.90 -15.48 -4.74
CA SER A 111 -5.80 -15.36 -3.76
C SER A 111 -5.81 -16.54 -2.78
N TYR A 112 -6.96 -16.84 -2.17
CA TYR A 112 -7.09 -18.01 -1.28
C TYR A 112 -6.95 -19.35 -2.03
N LYS A 113 -7.39 -19.43 -3.29
CA LYS A 113 -7.15 -20.61 -4.14
C LYS A 113 -5.64 -20.82 -4.35
N ALA A 114 -4.87 -19.77 -4.60
CA ALA A 114 -3.42 -19.85 -4.70
C ALA A 114 -2.79 -20.35 -3.39
N LEU A 115 -3.23 -19.85 -2.23
CA LEU A 115 -2.75 -20.38 -0.95
C LEU A 115 -3.04 -21.88 -0.78
N SER A 116 -4.22 -22.32 -1.21
CA SER A 116 -4.65 -23.72 -1.03
C SER A 116 -3.79 -24.73 -1.79
N THR A 117 -2.95 -24.28 -2.72
CA THR A 117 -2.00 -25.14 -3.45
C THR A 117 -0.63 -25.24 -2.77
N LEU A 118 -0.41 -24.57 -1.64
CA LEU A 118 0.78 -24.78 -0.82
C LEU A 118 0.85 -26.24 -0.33
N SER A 119 1.96 -26.91 -0.62
CA SER A 119 2.17 -28.32 -0.27
C SER A 119 2.38 -28.54 1.23
N ASN A 120 3.01 -27.57 1.91
CA ASN A 120 3.24 -27.63 3.34
C ASN A 120 2.04 -27.07 4.11
N ARG A 121 1.34 -27.96 4.83
CA ARG A 121 0.15 -27.60 5.63
C ARG A 121 0.42 -26.52 6.68
N ARG A 122 1.58 -26.53 7.33
CA ARG A 122 1.94 -25.51 8.32
C ARG A 122 2.11 -24.14 7.66
N HIS A 123 2.78 -24.10 6.51
CA HIS A 123 2.92 -22.86 5.73
C HIS A 123 1.55 -22.32 5.30
N PHE A 124 0.66 -23.21 4.82
CA PHE A 124 -0.71 -22.83 4.49
C PHE A 124 -1.44 -22.20 5.68
N GLU A 125 -1.41 -22.85 6.85
CA GLU A 125 -2.07 -22.37 8.07
C GLU A 125 -1.51 -21.02 8.53
N ASP A 126 -0.18 -20.87 8.56
CA ASP A 126 0.47 -19.66 9.06
C ASP A 126 0.32 -18.48 8.09
N VAL A 127 0.48 -18.69 6.78
CA VAL A 127 0.25 -17.65 5.76
C VAL A 127 -1.22 -17.25 5.71
N SER A 128 -2.16 -18.19 5.84
CA SER A 128 -3.59 -17.88 5.89
C SER A 128 -3.94 -16.99 7.09
N LYS A 129 -3.34 -17.25 8.27
CA LYS A 129 -3.53 -16.37 9.45
C LYS A 129 -3.03 -14.96 9.18
N VAL A 130 -1.87 -14.81 8.54
CA VAL A 130 -1.31 -13.49 8.20
C VAL A 130 -2.23 -12.75 7.23
N LEU A 131 -2.66 -13.38 6.14
CA LEU A 131 -3.54 -12.74 5.16
C LEU A 131 -4.92 -12.37 5.75
N ASN A 132 -5.51 -13.25 6.58
CA ASN A 132 -6.77 -12.96 7.25
C ASN A 132 -6.65 -11.77 8.20
N GLN A 133 -5.60 -11.73 9.03
CA GLN A 133 -5.39 -10.64 9.98
C GLN A 133 -5.12 -9.31 9.26
N MET A 134 -4.30 -9.33 8.22
CA MET A 134 -4.03 -8.17 7.36
C MET A 134 -5.30 -7.67 6.69
N GLY A 135 -6.14 -8.57 6.19
CA GLY A 135 -7.43 -8.20 5.62
C GLY A 135 -8.36 -7.51 6.61
N LEU A 136 -8.49 -8.04 7.83
CA LEU A 136 -9.27 -7.42 8.89
C LEU A 136 -8.73 -6.03 9.25
N GLN A 137 -7.41 -5.90 9.38
CA GLN A 137 -6.76 -4.62 9.70
C GLN A 137 -6.93 -3.60 8.57
N ALA A 138 -6.77 -3.99 7.31
CA ALA A 138 -6.95 -3.11 6.16
C ALA A 138 -8.40 -2.60 6.07
N CYS A 139 -9.39 -3.47 6.25
CA CYS A 139 -10.80 -3.07 6.28
C CYS A 139 -11.11 -2.11 7.44
N ASP A 140 -10.60 -2.37 8.66
CA ASP A 140 -10.75 -1.45 9.79
C ASP A 140 -10.04 -0.12 9.51
N GLY A 141 -8.80 -0.16 9.00
CA GLY A 141 -8.04 1.03 8.62
C GLY A 141 -8.78 1.91 7.62
N GLN A 142 -9.36 1.30 6.57
CA GLN A 142 -10.18 2.01 5.58
C GLN A 142 -11.41 2.66 6.19
N PHE A 143 -12.09 1.94 7.09
CA PHE A 143 -13.25 2.49 7.76
C PHE A 143 -12.89 3.65 8.70
N GLN A 144 -11.78 3.53 9.45
CA GLN A 144 -11.27 4.62 10.30
C GLN A 144 -10.86 5.85 9.47
N GLU A 145 -10.31 5.66 8.28
CA GLU A 145 -9.99 6.75 7.35
C GLU A 145 -11.24 7.55 6.96
N PHE A 146 -12.33 6.88 6.56
CA PHE A 146 -13.60 7.56 6.28
C PHE A 146 -14.14 8.35 7.48
N LEU A 147 -14.05 7.77 8.69
CA LEU A 147 -14.46 8.48 9.91
C LEU A 147 -13.58 9.70 10.16
N ASN A 148 -12.28 9.58 9.96
CA ASN A 148 -11.32 10.64 10.23
C ASN A 148 -11.39 11.79 9.23
N ASP A 149 -11.67 11.52 7.96
CA ASP A 149 -11.85 12.55 6.94
C ASP A 149 -13.06 13.45 7.24
N SER A 150 -14.07 12.91 7.94
CA SER A 150 -15.24 13.68 8.38
C SER A 150 -14.96 14.59 9.60
N LYS A 151 -13.89 14.31 10.38
CA LYS A 151 -13.54 15.10 11.56
C LYS A 151 -12.89 16.44 11.16
N GLU A 152 -13.10 17.47 11.96
CA GLU A 152 -12.39 18.74 11.78
C GLU A 152 -10.89 18.55 12.00
N LYS A 153 -10.53 17.82 13.06
CA LYS A 153 -9.16 17.55 13.49
C LYS A 153 -9.00 16.12 13.97
N ILE A 154 -7.86 15.52 13.64
CA ILE A 154 -7.40 14.22 14.14
C ILE A 154 -5.99 14.38 14.68
N SER A 155 -5.58 13.50 15.58
CA SER A 155 -4.21 13.40 16.10
C SER A 155 -3.23 12.76 15.12
N LEU A 156 -1.94 13.00 15.33
CA LEU A 156 -0.89 12.32 14.57
C LEU A 156 -0.90 10.82 14.87
N GLU A 157 -1.24 10.44 16.10
CA GLU A 157 -1.40 9.05 16.51
C GLU A 157 -2.52 8.35 15.73
N GLU A 158 -3.68 9.01 15.58
CA GLU A 158 -4.77 8.50 14.75
C GLU A 158 -4.35 8.33 13.28
N TYR A 159 -3.59 9.28 12.73
CA TYR A 159 -3.03 9.18 11.38
C TYR A 159 -2.10 7.96 11.24
N PHE A 160 -1.13 7.82 12.15
CA PHE A 160 -0.15 6.73 12.09
C PHE A 160 -0.79 5.36 12.25
N GLU A 161 -1.83 5.23 13.08
CA GLU A 161 -2.57 3.97 13.22
C GLU A 161 -3.34 3.59 11.95
N ILE A 162 -3.86 4.54 11.18
CA ILE A 162 -4.49 4.26 9.88
C ILE A 162 -3.45 3.73 8.89
N ILE A 163 -2.36 4.46 8.67
CA ILE A 163 -1.38 4.08 7.64
C ILE A 163 -0.64 2.79 8.00
N LYS A 164 -0.51 2.49 9.30
CA LYS A 164 -0.03 1.20 9.81
C LYS A 164 -0.96 0.04 9.46
N LYS A 165 -2.28 0.24 9.51
CA LYS A 165 -3.27 -0.79 9.17
C LYS A 165 -3.46 -0.98 7.66
N LYS A 166 -3.30 0.09 6.87
CA LYS A 166 -3.34 0.06 5.40
C LYS A 166 -1.97 -0.32 4.82
N SER A 167 -1.24 0.64 4.27
CA SER A 167 0.03 0.43 3.55
C SER A 167 1.11 -0.30 4.37
N GLY A 168 1.23 0.06 5.64
CA GLY A 168 2.13 -0.61 6.58
C GLY A 168 1.83 -2.10 6.74
N GLY A 169 0.57 -2.45 7.00
CA GLY A 169 0.12 -3.82 7.24
C GLY A 169 0.24 -4.72 6.02
N LEU A 170 -0.06 -4.19 4.82
CA LEU A 170 0.14 -4.91 3.56
C LEU A 170 1.62 -5.24 3.33
N THR A 171 2.51 -4.25 3.51
CA THR A 171 3.96 -4.42 3.30
C THR A 171 4.60 -5.32 4.36
N ALA A 172 4.18 -5.19 5.61
CA ALA A 172 4.55 -6.07 6.71
C ALA A 172 4.17 -7.53 6.40
N SER A 173 2.95 -7.74 5.88
CA SER A 173 2.44 -9.07 5.56
C SER A 173 3.18 -9.71 4.39
N ALA A 174 3.50 -8.97 3.34
CA ALA A 174 4.31 -9.49 2.24
C ALA A 174 5.69 -9.99 2.71
N CYS A 175 6.38 -9.20 3.54
CA CYS A 175 7.68 -9.60 4.12
C CYS A 175 7.52 -10.80 5.07
N LYS A 176 6.53 -10.76 5.96
CA LYS A 176 6.24 -11.83 6.92
C LYS A 176 5.92 -13.15 6.24
N ILE A 177 5.07 -13.14 5.21
CA ILE A 177 4.72 -14.31 4.40
C ILE A 177 5.98 -14.87 3.74
N GLY A 178 6.81 -14.02 3.15
CA GLY A 178 8.08 -14.45 2.57
C GLY A 178 8.98 -15.15 3.59
N ALA A 179 9.16 -14.57 4.77
CA ALA A 179 9.99 -15.14 5.83
C ALA A 179 9.45 -16.49 6.34
N ILE A 180 8.13 -16.61 6.50
CA ILE A 180 7.46 -17.88 6.87
C ILE A 180 7.72 -18.94 5.80
N LEU A 181 7.52 -18.60 4.53
CA LEU A 181 7.68 -19.55 3.42
C LEU A 181 9.12 -19.98 3.23
N GLY A 182 10.08 -19.12 3.55
CA GLY A 182 11.49 -19.48 3.55
C GLY A 182 11.99 -20.14 4.83
N GLY A 183 11.09 -20.58 5.72
CA GLY A 183 11.44 -21.41 6.87
C GLY A 183 12.13 -20.68 8.02
N ALA A 184 12.01 -19.35 8.10
CA ALA A 184 12.60 -18.57 9.17
C ALA A 184 12.01 -18.93 10.55
N GLU A 185 12.84 -18.84 11.59
CA GLU A 185 12.34 -18.88 12.96
C GLU A 185 11.51 -17.63 13.30
N GLN A 186 10.64 -17.75 14.30
CA GLN A 186 9.68 -16.69 14.64
C GLN A 186 10.33 -15.32 14.90
N THR A 187 11.50 -15.30 15.53
CA THR A 187 12.26 -14.06 15.79
C THR A 187 12.62 -13.33 14.49
N LEU A 188 13.07 -14.07 13.47
CA LEU A 188 13.42 -13.53 12.16
C LEU A 188 12.16 -13.13 11.36
N VAL A 189 11.08 -13.92 11.47
CA VAL A 189 9.77 -13.56 10.89
C VAL A 189 9.28 -12.21 11.44
N ASP A 190 9.38 -12.00 12.75
CA ASP A 190 8.96 -10.75 13.40
C ASP A 190 9.85 -9.56 12.98
N GLN A 191 11.16 -9.77 12.80
CA GLN A 191 12.06 -8.74 12.28
C GLN A 191 11.68 -8.32 10.85
N PHE A 192 11.34 -9.28 9.98
CA PHE A 192 10.88 -8.98 8.62
C PHE A 192 9.50 -8.32 8.60
N GLU A 193 8.60 -8.68 9.50
CA GLU A 193 7.32 -7.97 9.69
C GLU A 193 7.55 -6.51 10.08
N GLN A 194 8.44 -6.24 11.04
CA GLN A 194 8.78 -4.87 11.46
C GLN A 194 9.48 -4.08 10.34
N PHE A 195 10.37 -4.72 9.59
CA PHE A 195 11.01 -4.11 8.43
C PHE A 195 9.97 -3.74 7.37
N GLY A 196 9.09 -4.68 7.00
CA GLY A 196 8.02 -4.45 6.03
C GLY A 196 7.04 -3.38 6.48
N LEU A 197 6.66 -3.37 7.77
CA LEU A 197 5.83 -2.30 8.33
C LEU A 197 6.48 -0.94 8.12
N THR A 198 7.77 -0.83 8.45
CA THR A 198 8.54 0.41 8.33
C THR A 198 8.64 0.87 6.86
N LEU A 199 8.87 -0.06 5.92
CA LEU A 199 8.87 0.25 4.48
C LEU A 199 7.52 0.79 3.99
N GLY A 200 6.41 0.19 4.44
CA GLY A 200 5.07 0.66 4.09
C GLY A 200 4.81 2.08 4.60
N LEU A 201 5.23 2.39 5.82
CA LEU A 201 5.13 3.74 6.39
C LEU A 201 5.97 4.76 5.60
N ILE A 202 7.21 4.43 5.24
CA ILE A 202 8.07 5.29 4.39
C ILE A 202 7.36 5.61 3.08
N SER A 203 6.82 4.58 2.42
CA SER A 203 6.15 4.72 1.14
C SER A 203 4.88 5.57 1.24
N GLN A 204 4.08 5.36 2.29
CA GLN A 204 2.87 6.15 2.52
C GLN A 204 3.18 7.62 2.81
N ILE A 205 4.13 7.90 3.70
CA ILE A 205 4.52 9.29 4.03
C ILE A 205 4.99 10.04 2.78
N LYS A 206 5.74 9.36 1.90
CA LYS A 206 6.18 9.92 0.63
C LYS A 206 5.02 10.21 -0.31
N ASN A 207 4.07 9.28 -0.45
CA ASN A 207 2.88 9.43 -1.30
C ASN A 207 2.00 10.57 -0.78
N ASP A 208 1.65 10.57 0.50
CA ASP A 208 0.89 11.63 1.18
C ASP A 208 1.45 13.02 0.89
N PHE A 209 2.77 13.18 0.97
CA PHE A 209 3.42 14.46 0.69
C PHE A 209 3.33 14.85 -0.79
N HIS A 210 3.52 13.88 -1.69
CA HIS A 210 3.42 14.11 -3.13
C HIS A 210 1.99 14.48 -3.55
N ASP A 211 1.00 13.69 -3.12
CA ASP A 211 -0.40 13.82 -3.51
C ASP A 211 -1.07 15.02 -2.87
N PHE A 212 -0.69 15.39 -1.64
CA PHE A 212 -1.13 16.65 -1.02
C PHE A 212 -0.69 17.88 -1.83
N LEU A 213 0.49 17.84 -2.45
CA LEU A 213 1.04 18.95 -3.24
C LEU A 213 0.64 18.93 -4.73
N ASN A 214 -0.02 17.87 -5.18
CA ASN A 214 -0.50 17.72 -6.55
C ASN A 214 -1.83 18.43 -6.79
N LEU A 215 -1.85 19.75 -6.58
CA LEU A 215 -3.08 20.57 -6.57
C LEU A 215 -3.75 20.77 -7.96
N GLU A 216 -3.20 20.18 -9.02
CA GLU A 216 -3.72 20.30 -10.38
C GLU A 216 -4.70 19.19 -10.76
N THR A 217 -4.55 18.02 -10.14
CA THR A 217 -5.43 16.86 -10.29
C THR A 217 -6.11 16.56 -8.96
N LYS A 218 -6.85 15.45 -8.85
CA LYS A 218 -7.62 15.02 -7.66
C LYS A 218 -6.72 14.82 -6.42
N SER A 219 -6.22 15.91 -5.83
CA SER A 219 -5.29 15.88 -4.71
C SER A 219 -5.97 15.47 -3.41
N ASP A 220 -5.18 14.91 -2.50
CA ASP A 220 -5.61 14.60 -1.14
C ASP A 220 -6.14 15.83 -0.40
N PHE A 221 -5.56 17.00 -0.66
CA PHE A 221 -6.04 18.25 -0.09
C PHE A 221 -7.47 18.59 -0.55
N VAL A 222 -7.76 18.43 -1.84
CA VAL A 222 -9.10 18.69 -2.42
C VAL A 222 -10.12 17.71 -1.85
N LYS A 223 -9.74 16.45 -1.66
CA LYS A 223 -10.56 15.42 -1.00
C LYS A 223 -10.63 15.56 0.52
N ARG A 224 -9.87 16.48 1.12
CA ARG A 224 -9.70 16.67 2.57
C ARG A 224 -9.21 15.43 3.31
N ARG A 225 -8.45 14.57 2.63
CA ARG A 225 -7.80 13.42 3.24
C ARG A 225 -6.89 13.89 4.36
N LYS A 226 -7.00 13.24 5.52
CA LYS A 226 -6.16 13.55 6.69
C LYS A 226 -4.75 12.96 6.56
N THR A 227 -4.04 13.30 5.49
CA THR A 227 -2.64 12.91 5.27
C THR A 227 -1.70 13.60 6.24
N LEU A 228 -0.45 13.11 6.37
CA LEU A 228 0.55 13.71 7.27
C LEU A 228 0.68 15.24 7.15
N PRO A 229 0.86 15.83 5.94
CA PRO A 229 0.97 17.29 5.81
C PRO A 229 -0.32 18.02 6.23
N PHE A 230 -1.49 17.43 5.95
CA PHE A 230 -2.78 18.00 6.35
C PHE A 230 -2.89 18.03 7.88
N VAL A 231 -2.64 16.89 8.53
CA VAL A 231 -2.74 16.74 9.99
C VAL A 231 -1.75 17.67 10.68
N TYR A 232 -0.49 17.72 10.23
CA TYR A 232 0.51 18.64 10.78
C TYR A 232 0.03 20.10 10.77
N LEU A 233 -0.51 20.58 9.63
CA LEU A 233 -1.02 21.94 9.51
C LEU A 233 -2.16 22.23 10.51
N LEU A 234 -3.04 21.26 10.79
CA LEU A 234 -4.10 21.43 11.80
C LEU A 234 -3.57 21.69 13.22
N TYR A 235 -2.29 21.42 13.50
CA TYR A 235 -1.67 21.63 14.81
C TYR A 235 -0.78 22.86 14.91
N VAL A 236 -0.07 23.22 13.83
CA VAL A 236 0.94 24.30 13.91
C VAL A 236 0.39 25.68 13.55
N LEU A 237 -0.74 25.73 12.84
CA LEU A 237 -1.33 26.99 12.41
C LEU A 237 -1.86 27.81 13.58
N ASN A 238 -1.50 29.09 13.61
CA ASN A 238 -2.16 30.06 14.49
C ASN A 238 -3.60 30.34 14.01
N GLU A 239 -4.38 31.04 14.83
CA GLU A 239 -5.82 31.25 14.61
C GLU A 239 -6.14 31.86 13.23
N ILE A 240 -5.39 32.88 12.81
CA ILE A 240 -5.59 33.56 11.52
C ILE A 240 -5.30 32.61 10.35
N LYS A 241 -4.18 31.90 10.40
CA LYS A 241 -3.79 30.99 9.32
C LYS A 241 -4.62 29.71 9.31
N ALA A 242 -5.13 29.28 10.46
CA ALA A 242 -6.05 28.15 10.56
C ALA A 242 -7.38 28.46 9.85
N GLU A 243 -7.92 29.67 10.02
CA GLU A 243 -9.10 30.09 9.26
C GLU A 243 -8.83 30.23 7.76
N GLU A 244 -7.64 30.72 7.37
CA GLU A 244 -7.25 30.72 5.96
C GLU A 244 -7.14 29.30 5.39
N PHE A 245 -6.55 28.35 6.12
CA PHE A 245 -6.46 26.95 5.71
C PHE A 245 -7.84 26.31 5.57
N LYS A 246 -8.76 26.57 6.51
CA LYS A 246 -10.16 26.13 6.43
C LYS A 246 -10.87 26.73 5.22
N ARG A 247 -10.66 28.02 4.94
CA ARG A 247 -11.21 28.69 3.76
C ARG A 247 -10.71 28.03 2.47
N LEU A 248 -9.40 27.82 2.34
CA LEU A 248 -8.79 27.16 1.18
C LEU A 248 -9.33 25.73 1.00
N SER A 249 -9.45 24.96 2.10
CA SER A 249 -10.00 23.61 2.08
C SER A 249 -11.48 23.59 1.67
N SER A 250 -12.26 24.59 2.08
CA SER A 250 -13.67 24.71 1.70
C SER A 250 -13.84 25.09 0.23
N LEU A 251 -13.00 25.98 -0.30
CA LEU A 251 -13.00 26.33 -1.73
C LEU A 251 -12.62 25.13 -2.60
N ALA A 252 -11.67 24.31 -2.14
CA ALA A 252 -11.26 23.09 -2.84
C ALA A 252 -12.42 22.10 -3.02
N ILE A 253 -13.33 21.99 -2.04
CA ILE A 253 -14.55 21.14 -2.15
C ILE A 253 -15.51 21.67 -3.22
N ILE A 254 -15.71 22.99 -3.26
CA ILE A 254 -16.69 23.62 -4.17
C ILE A 254 -16.30 23.38 -5.63
N GLY A 255 -15.00 23.39 -5.91
CA GLY A 255 -14.46 22.97 -7.19
C GLY A 255 -13.23 23.77 -7.62
N LEU A 256 -12.55 23.26 -8.65
CA LEU A 256 -11.31 23.85 -9.17
C LEU A 256 -11.49 25.29 -9.69
N ASP A 257 -12.72 25.69 -10.04
CA ASP A 257 -13.05 27.06 -10.45
C ASP A 257 -12.89 28.07 -9.29
N GLN A 258 -13.17 27.63 -8.06
CA GLN A 258 -13.01 28.43 -6.84
C GLN A 258 -11.65 28.19 -6.16
N PHE A 259 -10.99 27.08 -6.48
CA PHE A 259 -9.63 26.74 -6.02
C PHE A 259 -8.64 26.82 -7.18
N GLY A 260 -8.47 28.06 -7.67
CA GLY A 260 -7.66 28.38 -8.84
C GLY A 260 -6.17 28.56 -8.53
N PRO A 261 -5.39 29.06 -9.50
CA PRO A 261 -3.94 29.25 -9.34
C PRO A 261 -3.55 30.12 -8.13
N LYS A 262 -4.39 31.11 -7.79
CA LYS A 262 -4.17 32.00 -6.64
C LYS A 262 -4.26 31.22 -5.32
N GLU A 263 -5.37 30.51 -5.09
CA GLU A 263 -5.61 29.75 -3.87
C GLU A 263 -4.59 28.62 -3.72
N ARG A 264 -4.19 27.97 -4.82
CA ARG A 264 -3.10 27.00 -4.83
C ARG A 264 -1.77 27.62 -4.44
N GLY A 265 -1.48 28.83 -4.92
CA GLY A 265 -0.31 29.62 -4.52
C GLY A 265 -0.31 29.92 -3.02
N GLN A 266 -1.45 30.35 -2.48
CA GLN A 266 -1.61 30.61 -1.04
C GLN A 266 -1.38 29.35 -0.20
N LEU A 267 -1.93 28.19 -0.62
CA LEU A 267 -1.68 26.93 0.06
C LEU A 267 -0.19 26.54 0.02
N ARG A 268 0.48 26.68 -1.13
CA ARG A 268 1.91 26.38 -1.25
C ARG A 268 2.74 27.27 -0.34
N GLU A 269 2.44 28.56 -0.28
CA GLU A 269 3.11 29.50 0.61
C GLU A 269 2.91 29.10 2.09
N LEU A 270 1.68 28.74 2.46
CA LEU A 270 1.38 28.26 3.81
C LEU A 270 2.19 27.01 4.17
N VAL A 271 2.21 26.01 3.29
CA VAL A 271 2.96 24.76 3.49
C VAL A 271 4.46 25.01 3.69
N VAL A 272 5.04 25.96 2.94
CA VAL A 272 6.46 26.33 3.08
C VAL A 272 6.70 27.07 4.39
N ASN A 273 5.90 28.09 4.68
CA ASN A 273 6.10 28.99 5.82
C ASN A 273 5.89 28.29 7.18
N GLU A 274 5.02 27.28 7.24
CA GLU A 274 4.76 26.52 8.47
C GLU A 274 5.69 25.31 8.65
N GLY A 275 6.67 25.14 7.75
CA GLY A 275 7.66 24.07 7.87
C GLY A 275 7.11 22.67 7.58
N THR A 276 5.94 22.53 6.96
CA THR A 276 5.31 21.23 6.64
C THR A 276 6.23 20.33 5.81
N ILE A 277 6.95 20.91 4.85
CA ILE A 277 7.93 20.17 4.03
C ILE A 277 9.05 19.59 4.91
N HIS A 278 9.59 20.40 5.83
CA HIS A 278 10.65 19.97 6.73
C HIS A 278 10.15 18.88 7.68
N TYR A 279 8.95 19.05 8.25
CA TYR A 279 8.34 18.07 9.12
C TYR A 279 8.17 16.71 8.42
N CYS A 280 7.51 16.68 7.25
CA CYS A 280 7.32 15.43 6.50
C CYS A 280 8.66 14.79 6.10
N SER A 281 9.67 15.60 5.74
CA SER A 281 11.01 15.10 5.38
C SER A 281 11.72 14.47 6.58
N VAL A 282 11.66 15.10 7.76
CA VAL A 282 12.25 14.57 8.99
C VAL A 282 11.58 13.26 9.39
N ILE A 283 10.25 13.22 9.38
CA ILE A 283 9.50 11.99 9.70
C ILE A 283 9.86 10.86 8.72
N HIS A 284 9.89 11.15 7.42
CA HIS A 284 10.30 10.19 6.40
C HIS A 284 11.72 9.65 6.64
N GLU A 285 12.69 10.52 6.93
CA GLU A 285 14.08 10.11 7.20
C GLU A 285 14.22 9.33 8.51
N MET A 286 13.44 9.67 9.54
CA MET A 286 13.40 8.89 10.79
C MET A 286 12.94 7.45 10.54
N TYR A 287 11.91 7.24 9.72
CA TYR A 287 11.47 5.89 9.37
C TYR A 287 12.49 5.15 8.48
N LYS A 288 13.18 5.85 7.57
CA LYS A 288 14.27 5.25 6.80
C LYS A 288 15.41 4.79 7.70
N GLN A 289 15.85 5.61 8.65
CA GLN A 289 16.86 5.23 9.61
C GLN A 289 16.41 4.01 10.43
N ARG A 290 15.17 4.01 10.91
CA ARG A 290 14.58 2.86 11.60
C ARG A 290 14.60 1.59 10.74
N ALA A 291 14.31 1.68 9.44
CA ALA A 291 14.37 0.54 8.54
C ALA A 291 15.80 0.00 8.41
N MET A 292 16.79 0.88 8.33
CA MET A 292 18.21 0.51 8.31
C MET A 292 18.65 -0.17 9.61
N GLU A 293 18.25 0.37 10.77
CA GLU A 293 18.54 -0.23 12.08
C GLU A 293 17.94 -1.63 12.22
N ILE A 294 16.71 -1.85 11.73
CA ILE A 294 16.09 -3.18 11.69
C ILE A 294 16.90 -4.12 10.78
N LEU A 295 17.26 -3.69 9.57
CA LEU A 295 18.05 -4.49 8.63
C LEU A 295 19.43 -4.87 9.18
N ASP A 296 20.06 -3.99 9.94
CA ASP A 296 21.36 -4.27 10.56
C ASP A 296 21.27 -5.42 11.57
N GLY A 297 20.14 -5.54 12.26
CA GLY A 297 19.84 -6.63 13.19
C GLY A 297 19.40 -7.95 12.54
N ILE A 298 19.17 -7.99 11.21
CA ILE A 298 18.74 -9.21 10.50
C ILE A 298 19.97 -10.03 10.05
N PRO A 299 20.10 -11.30 10.48
CA PRO A 299 21.25 -12.16 10.18
C PRO A 299 21.20 -12.78 8.77
N ILE A 300 21.22 -11.95 7.74
CA ILE A 300 21.20 -12.36 6.32
C ILE A 300 22.51 -12.03 5.62
N SER A 301 22.71 -12.62 4.43
CA SER A 301 23.90 -12.34 3.62
C SER A 301 24.00 -10.85 3.23
N GLU A 302 25.22 -10.32 3.11
CA GLU A 302 25.48 -8.95 2.64
C GLU A 302 24.85 -8.68 1.25
N LYS A 303 24.80 -9.69 0.40
CA LYS A 303 24.13 -9.60 -0.91
C LYS A 303 22.62 -9.37 -0.74
N SER A 304 21.98 -10.11 0.16
CA SER A 304 20.55 -9.98 0.47
C SER A 304 20.25 -8.64 1.13
N LYS A 305 21.07 -8.24 2.11
CA LYS A 305 20.95 -6.95 2.80
C LYS A 305 21.02 -5.78 1.81
N LYS A 306 21.96 -5.79 0.86
CA LYS A 306 22.05 -4.77 -0.21
C LYS A 306 20.78 -4.66 -1.06
N LYS A 307 20.10 -5.76 -1.37
CA LYS A 307 18.82 -5.73 -2.11
C LYS A 307 17.73 -5.03 -1.28
N LEU A 308 17.62 -5.34 0.01
CA LEU A 308 16.62 -4.76 0.89
C LEU A 308 16.88 -3.27 1.18
N ILE A 309 18.15 -2.85 1.30
CA ILE A 309 18.52 -1.44 1.44
C ILE A 309 18.02 -0.61 0.25
N GLN A 310 18.05 -1.14 -0.97
CA GLN A 310 17.52 -0.45 -2.16
C GLN A 310 15.99 -0.23 -2.13
N LEU A 311 15.27 -0.92 -1.25
CA LEU A 311 13.84 -0.70 -1.04
C LEU A 311 13.56 0.46 -0.09
N VAL A 312 14.49 0.76 0.83
CA VAL A 312 14.36 1.87 1.80
C VAL A 312 14.42 3.24 1.12
N GLY A 313 15.17 3.35 0.01
CA GLY A 313 15.30 4.58 -0.77
C GLY A 313 16.63 5.27 -0.56
#